data_AF-A0A956U6M0-F1
#
_entry.id   AF-A0A956U6M0-F1
#
_cell.length_a   1.000
_cell.length_b   1.000
_cell.length_c   1.000
_cell.angle_alpha   90.00
_cell.angle_beta   90.00
_cell.angle_gamma   90.00
#
_symmetry.space_group_name_H-M   'P 1'
#
loop_
_entity.id
_entity.type
_entity.pdbx_description
1 polymer ?
#
loop_
_entity_poly.entity_id
_entity_poly.type
_entity_poly.pdbx_seq_one_letter_code
_entity_poly.pdbx_strand_id
1 'polypeptide(L)'
;MAIEKKNRTKNSNQKRQSKWDSRELGASPENVRVVSEAEASEIDDVMELQLISIRLQKQLIEDLKVIAKQEGIGYQPLIRQALTRFVRDSNLK
;
A
#
# COMPACT_ATOMS: atom_id res chain seq x y z
N MET A 1 -9.95 -35.41 28.99
CA MET A 1 -10.55 -35.10 27.67
C MET A 1 -10.65 -33.60 27.30
N ALA A 2 -10.23 -32.64 28.15
CA ALA A 2 -10.29 -31.21 27.81
C ALA A 2 -8.99 -30.65 27.16
N ILE A 3 -7.84 -31.28 27.41
CA ILE A 3 -6.53 -30.82 26.93
C ILE A 3 -6.35 -31.11 25.42
N GLU A 4 -6.84 -32.26 24.95
CA GLU A 4 -6.80 -32.69 23.54
C GLU A 4 -7.52 -31.70 22.60
N LYS A 5 -8.67 -31.16 23.05
CA LYS A 5 -9.49 -30.24 22.25
C LYS A 5 -8.80 -28.88 22.08
N LYS A 6 -8.07 -28.40 23.09
CA LYS A 6 -7.39 -27.10 23.06
C LYS A 6 -6.21 -27.06 22.08
N ASN A 7 -5.52 -28.19 21.91
CA ASN A 7 -4.41 -28.33 20.96
C ASN A 7 -4.87 -28.45 19.49
N ARG A 8 -5.99 -29.14 19.23
CA ARG A 8 -6.60 -29.18 17.88
C ARG A 8 -7.01 -27.79 17.38
N THR A 9 -7.59 -26.95 18.25
CA THR A 9 -8.04 -25.60 17.85
C THR A 9 -6.86 -24.66 17.59
N LYS A 10 -5.80 -24.69 18.41
CA LYS A 10 -4.59 -23.90 18.17
C LYS A 10 -3.92 -24.22 16.83
N ASN A 11 -3.76 -25.51 16.52
CA ASN A 11 -3.12 -25.95 15.27
C ASN A 11 -3.94 -25.56 14.03
N SER A 12 -5.27 -25.54 14.14
CA SER A 12 -6.16 -25.10 13.07
C SER A 12 -6.06 -23.60 12.78
N ASN A 13 -5.84 -22.77 13.81
CA ASN A 13 -5.76 -21.32 13.65
C ASN A 13 -4.41 -20.90 13.05
N GLN A 14 -3.33 -21.54 13.49
CA GLN A 14 -1.99 -21.33 12.92
C GLN A 14 -1.92 -21.75 11.44
N LYS A 15 -2.60 -22.85 11.08
CA LYS A 15 -2.77 -23.28 9.68
C LYS A 15 -3.62 -22.32 8.86
N ARG A 16 -4.55 -21.56 9.46
CA ARG A 16 -5.31 -20.51 8.76
C ARG A 16 -4.48 -19.25 8.54
N GLN A 17 -3.67 -18.87 9.53
CA GLN A 17 -2.78 -17.72 9.41
C GLN A 17 -1.75 -17.95 8.30
N SER A 18 -1.14 -19.14 8.24
CA SER A 18 -0.14 -19.47 7.21
C SER A 18 -0.70 -19.42 5.78
N LYS A 19 -2.03 -19.58 5.61
CA LYS A 19 -2.69 -19.48 4.30
C LYS A 19 -2.85 -18.05 3.80
N TRP A 20 -2.90 -17.07 4.69
CA TRP A 20 -2.83 -15.65 4.31
C TRP A 20 -1.41 -15.31 3.85
N ASP A 21 -0.39 -15.79 4.57
CA ASP A 21 1.02 -15.58 4.22
C ASP A 21 1.40 -16.26 2.90
N SER A 22 0.86 -17.46 2.62
CA SER A 22 1.05 -18.17 1.35
C SER A 22 0.21 -17.61 0.19
N ARG A 23 -0.61 -16.57 0.43
CA ARG A 23 -1.56 -15.98 -0.53
C ARG A 23 -2.62 -16.94 -1.05
N GLU A 24 -2.85 -18.07 -0.38
CA GLU A 24 -3.98 -18.97 -0.67
C GLU A 24 -5.33 -18.31 -0.39
N LEU A 25 -5.37 -17.37 0.55
CA LEU A 25 -6.55 -16.57 0.89
C LEU A 25 -6.34 -15.10 0.48
N GLY A 26 -7.41 -14.44 0.02
CA GLY A 26 -7.41 -13.01 -0.30
C GLY A 26 -6.76 -12.60 -1.62
N ALA A 27 -6.03 -13.49 -2.30
CA ALA A 27 -5.39 -13.21 -3.59
C ALA A 27 -6.18 -13.72 -4.81
N SER A 28 -7.38 -14.25 -4.61
CA SER A 28 -8.21 -14.76 -5.71
C SER A 28 -8.86 -13.59 -6.49
N PRO A 29 -8.75 -13.57 -7.83
CA PRO A 29 -9.34 -12.51 -8.67
C PRO A 29 -10.85 -12.34 -8.51
N GLU A 30 -11.56 -13.40 -8.11
CA GLU A 30 -13.01 -13.39 -7.89
C GLU A 30 -13.46 -12.45 -6.76
N ASN A 31 -12.53 -12.09 -5.86
CA ASN A 31 -12.79 -11.18 -4.73
C ASN A 31 -12.39 -9.73 -5.05
N VAL A 32 -11.93 -9.43 -6.27
CA VAL A 32 -11.52 -8.08 -6.68
C VAL A 32 -12.72 -7.36 -7.30
N ARG A 33 -12.98 -6.12 -6.86
CA ARG A 33 -13.99 -5.25 -7.46
C ARG A 33 -13.47 -3.82 -7.55
N VAL A 34 -13.78 -3.15 -8.66
CA VAL A 34 -13.55 -1.71 -8.80
C VAL A 34 -14.63 -0.98 -8.01
N VAL A 35 -14.20 -0.08 -7.13
CA VAL A 35 -15.10 0.79 -6.34
C VAL A 35 -15.73 1.86 -7.23
N SER A 36 -16.85 2.43 -6.79
CA SER A 36 -17.40 3.62 -7.43
C SER A 36 -16.50 4.85 -7.22
N GLU A 37 -16.66 5.86 -8.06
CA GLU A 37 -15.92 7.13 -7.91
C GLU A 37 -16.23 7.82 -6.57
N ALA A 38 -17.47 7.70 -6.08
CA ALA A 38 -17.87 8.26 -4.79
C ALA A 38 -17.13 7.59 -3.63
N GLU A 39 -17.07 6.24 -3.63
CA GLU A 39 -16.31 5.49 -2.62
C GLU A 39 -14.80 5.79 -2.70
N ALA A 40 -14.25 5.97 -3.90
CA ALA A 40 -12.86 6.37 -4.06
C ALA A 40 -12.58 7.76 -3.46
N SER A 41 -13.47 8.73 -3.70
CA SER A 41 -13.38 10.07 -3.11
C SER A 41 -13.49 10.04 -1.59
N GLU A 42 -14.40 9.24 -1.02
CA GLU A 42 -14.52 9.10 0.44
C GLU A 42 -13.24 8.53 1.07
N ILE A 43 -12.57 7.60 0.39
CA ILE A 43 -11.27 7.07 0.82
C ILE A 43 -10.21 8.18 0.82
N ASP A 44 -10.13 8.96 -0.26
CA ASP A 44 -9.19 10.07 -0.35
C ASP A 44 -9.44 11.10 0.77
N ASP A 45 -10.70 11.44 1.06
CA ASP A 45 -11.08 12.37 2.13
C ASP A 45 -10.69 11.84 3.52
N VAL A 46 -10.97 10.58 3.82
CA VAL A 46 -10.59 9.95 5.09
C VAL A 46 -9.07 9.87 5.26
N MET A 47 -8.33 9.76 4.16
CA MET A 47 -6.87 9.74 4.14
C MET A 47 -6.24 11.13 4.02
N GLU A 48 -7.04 12.20 4.01
CA GLU A 48 -6.61 13.60 3.79
C GLU A 48 -5.75 13.76 2.51
N LEU A 49 -6.10 13.03 1.46
CA LEU A 49 -5.41 13.05 0.17
C LEU A 49 -6.07 14.07 -0.75
N GLN A 50 -5.23 14.91 -1.37
CA GLN A 50 -5.68 15.83 -2.42
C GLN A 50 -5.01 15.46 -3.74
N LEU A 51 -5.81 15.21 -4.76
CA LEU A 51 -5.31 15.05 -6.13
C LEU A 51 -4.75 16.38 -6.62
N ILE A 52 -3.47 16.40 -6.95
CA ILE A 52 -2.81 17.55 -7.57
C ILE A 52 -2.41 17.21 -9.00
N SER A 53 -2.62 18.16 -9.92
CA SER A 53 -2.11 18.08 -11.28
C SER A 53 -0.91 19.03 -11.41
N ILE A 54 0.29 18.45 -11.60
CA ILE A 54 1.52 19.19 -11.83
C ILE A 54 2.12 18.81 -13.17
N ARG A 55 2.69 19.77 -13.89
CA ARG A 55 3.43 19.52 -15.13
C ARG A 55 4.92 19.43 -14.81
N LEU A 56 5.54 18.34 -15.23
CA LEU A 56 6.97 18.08 -15.06
C LEU A 56 7.61 17.88 -16.44
N GLN A 57 8.91 18.16 -16.55
CA GLN A 57 9.67 17.84 -17.76
C GLN A 57 9.67 16.32 -17.99
N LYS A 58 9.57 15.89 -19.26
CA LYS A 58 9.55 14.46 -19.60
C LYS A 58 10.78 13.72 -19.08
N GLN A 59 11.97 14.32 -19.23
CA GLN A 59 13.21 13.72 -18.76
C GLN A 59 13.20 13.51 -17.24
N LEU A 60 12.70 14.49 -16.48
CA LEU A 60 12.59 14.39 -15.03
C LEU A 60 11.68 13.22 -14.61
N ILE A 61 10.57 12.98 -15.33
CA ILE A 61 9.68 11.85 -15.06
C ILE A 61 10.41 10.52 -15.28
N GLU A 62 11.19 10.39 -16.35
CA GLU A 62 11.94 9.18 -16.63
C GLU A 62 13.05 8.94 -15.59
N ASP A 63 13.78 9.98 -15.20
CA ASP A 63 14.81 9.89 -14.17
C ASP A 63 14.20 9.47 -12.82
N LEU A 64 13.04 10.03 -12.44
CA LEU A 64 12.31 9.64 -11.23
C LEU A 64 11.87 8.17 -11.25
N LYS A 65 11.45 7.64 -12.41
CA LYS A 65 11.11 6.22 -12.55
C LYS A 65 12.33 5.32 -12.37
N VAL A 66 13.49 5.72 -12.91
CA VAL A 66 14.74 4.97 -12.75
C VAL A 66 15.14 4.90 -11.28
N ILE A 67 15.12 6.04 -10.58
CA ILE A 67 15.44 6.12 -9.15
C ILE A 67 14.44 5.26 -8.35
N ALA A 68 13.15 5.39 -8.61
CA ALA A 68 12.12 4.64 -7.90
C ALA A 68 12.32 3.12 -8.03
N LYS A 69 12.71 2.65 -9.23
CA LYS A 69 13.04 1.24 -9.47
C LYS A 69 14.25 0.78 -8.65
N GLN A 70 15.26 1.61 -8.49
CA GLN A 70 16.44 1.30 -7.64
C GLN A 70 16.06 1.19 -6.16
N GLU A 71 15.15 2.06 -5.70
CA GLU A 71 14.63 2.08 -4.32
C GLU A 71 13.54 1.01 -4.08
N GLY A 72 13.12 0.26 -5.10
CA GLY A 72 12.07 -0.76 -5.00
C GLY A 72 10.66 -0.21 -4.77
N ILE A 73 10.41 1.06 -5.09
CA ILE A 73 9.10 1.72 -4.94
C ILE A 73 8.57 2.26 -6.27
N GLY A 74 7.29 2.64 -6.32
CA GLY A 74 6.74 3.36 -7.47
C GLY A 74 7.23 4.81 -7.53
N TYR A 75 7.22 5.41 -8.72
CA TYR A 75 7.66 6.80 -8.89
C TYR A 75 6.74 7.82 -8.19
N GLN A 76 5.43 7.56 -8.13
CA GLN A 76 4.50 8.42 -7.39
C GLN A 76 4.78 8.40 -5.88
N PRO A 77 4.96 7.22 -5.22
CA PRO A 77 5.49 7.15 -3.86
C PRO A 77 6.81 7.91 -3.65
N LEU A 78 7.76 7.79 -4.60
CA LEU A 78 9.03 8.51 -4.53
C LEU A 78 8.82 10.03 -4.53
N ILE A 79 7.99 10.56 -5.44
CA ILE A 79 7.68 12.01 -5.50
C ILE A 79 7.07 12.47 -4.19
N ARG A 80 6.09 11.74 -3.64
CA ARG A 80 5.48 12.06 -2.35
C ARG A 80 6.53 12.15 -1.25
N GLN A 81 7.41 11.15 -1.14
CA GLN A 81 8.49 11.16 -0.16
C GLN A 81 9.44 12.34 -0.34
N ALA A 82 9.83 12.65 -1.57
CA ALA A 82 10.73 13.77 -1.87
C ALA A 82 10.12 15.11 -1.43
N LEU A 83 8.85 15.36 -1.74
CA LEU A 83 8.12 16.56 -1.33
C LEU A 83 7.98 16.64 0.20
N THR A 84 7.63 15.53 0.85
CA THR A 84 7.51 15.47 2.31
C THR A 84 8.85 15.73 3.00
N ARG A 85 9.95 15.13 2.51
CA ARG A 85 11.30 15.36 3.03
C ARG A 85 11.71 16.82 2.85
N PHE A 86 11.46 17.39 1.68
CA PHE A 86 11.77 18.80 1.40
C PHE A 86 11.07 19.75 2.37
N VAL A 87 9.77 19.56 2.63
CA VAL A 87 9.02 20.37 3.61
C VAL A 87 9.55 20.16 5.02
N ARG A 88 9.77 18.90 5.43
CA ARG A 88 10.29 18.58 6.77
C ARG A 88 11.64 19.25 7.02
N ASP A 89 12.55 19.14 6.07
CA ASP A 89 13.92 19.67 6.19
C ASP A 89 13.91 21.22 6.13
N SER A 90 12.92 21.82 5.44
CA SER A 90 12.74 23.28 5.39
C SER A 90 12.11 23.86 6.67
N ASN A 91 11.23 23.12 7.33
CA ASN A 91 10.55 23.52 8.57
C ASN A 91 11.41 23.33 9.83
N LEU A 92 12.62 22.80 9.70
CA LEU A 92 13.62 22.65 10.78
C LEU A 92 14.54 23.88 10.92
N LYS A 93 14.13 25.04 10.38
CA LYS A 93 14.79 26.34 10.58
C LYS A 93 13.96 27.21 11.51
#